data_AF-A0A2Z6P6D3-F1
#
_entry.id   AF-A0A2Z6P6D3-F1
#
_cell.length_a   1.000
_cell.length_b   1.000
_cell.length_c   1.000
_cell.angle_alpha   90.00
_cell.angle_beta   90.00
_cell.angle_gamma   90.00
#
_symmetry.space_group_name_H-M   'P 1'
#
loop_
_entity.id
_entity.type
_entity.pdbx_description
1 polymer ?
#
loop_
_entity_poly.entity_id
_entity_poly.type
_entity_poly.pdbx_seq_one_letter_code
_entity_poly.pdbx_strand_id
1 'polypeptide(L)'
;MSRSQIVSGNLGLATEGSKGAGLVVKEEDYKIVKTRFSAFFDTNLHSVLQGAGINNLVVTGVQTPNCIRQTVYDAVALDYQHVTVLVDATAAATPDIHRVSNVFDAY
;
A
#
# COMPACT_ATOMS: atom_id res chain seq x y z
N MET A 1 12.98 -13.71 -6.79
CA MET A 1 13.61 -13.36 -5.49
C MET A 1 12.87 -14.10 -4.38
N SER A 2 13.58 -14.69 -3.41
CA SER A 2 13.04 -15.68 -2.45
C SER A 2 12.39 -15.01 -1.23
N ARG A 3 11.23 -15.55 -0.83
CA ARG A 3 10.18 -15.01 0.05
C ARG A 3 10.52 -14.91 1.55
N SER A 4 11.79 -14.99 1.93
CA SER A 4 12.18 -15.40 3.30
C SER A 4 12.79 -14.33 4.21
N GLN A 5 12.98 -13.07 3.77
CA GLN A 5 13.79 -12.10 4.55
C GLN A 5 13.05 -10.92 5.20
N ILE A 6 11.71 -10.90 5.24
CA ILE A 6 10.97 -9.76 5.85
C ILE A 6 10.71 -9.95 7.36
N VAL A 7 10.98 -11.12 7.95
CA VAL A 7 10.64 -11.43 9.35
C VAL A 7 11.88 -11.55 10.24
N SER A 8 12.56 -10.45 10.56
CA SER A 8 13.44 -10.42 11.75
C SER A 8 13.67 -9.01 12.28
N GLY A 9 13.11 -8.72 13.45
CA GLY A 9 13.31 -7.48 14.21
C GLY A 9 11.97 -6.83 14.57
N ASN A 10 11.78 -6.46 15.83
CA ASN A 10 10.54 -5.86 16.35
C ASN A 10 10.15 -4.56 15.62
N LEU A 11 9.40 -4.66 14.53
CA LEU A 11 8.14 -3.96 14.21
C LEU A 11 7.69 -4.48 12.84
N GLY A 12 6.57 -5.22 12.78
CA GLY A 12 6.03 -5.80 11.55
C GLY A 12 5.45 -4.79 10.53
N LEU A 13 5.96 -3.56 10.52
CA LEU A 13 5.48 -2.44 9.73
C LEU A 13 6.67 -1.73 9.07
N ALA A 14 6.49 -1.26 7.84
CA ALA A 14 7.45 -0.36 7.21
C ALA A 14 7.46 0.99 7.96
N THR A 15 8.52 1.23 8.70
CA THR A 15 8.78 2.50 9.40
C THR A 15 9.95 3.23 8.75
N GLU A 16 10.08 4.51 9.04
CA GLU A 16 11.24 5.30 8.66
C GLU A 16 12.54 4.62 9.13
N GLY A 17 13.56 4.63 8.28
CA GLY A 17 14.85 3.97 8.54
C GLY A 17 14.87 2.44 8.37
N SER A 18 13.72 1.79 8.12
CA SER A 18 13.71 0.37 7.76
C SER A 18 14.30 0.14 6.35
N LYS A 19 14.77 -1.08 6.07
CA LYS A 19 15.23 -1.46 4.71
C LYS A 19 14.14 -1.30 3.63
N GLY A 20 12.88 -1.20 4.03
CA GLY A 20 11.74 -1.14 3.11
C GLY A 20 11.71 -2.35 2.16
N ALA A 21 11.14 -2.15 0.98
CA ALA A 21 11.04 -3.18 -0.07
C ALA A 21 12.26 -3.21 -1.01
N GLY A 22 13.35 -2.49 -0.70
CA GLY A 22 14.52 -2.40 -1.58
C GLY A 22 14.25 -1.63 -2.90
N LEU A 23 13.19 -0.82 -2.93
CA LEU A 23 12.86 0.04 -4.07
C LEU A 23 13.77 1.27 -4.08
N VAL A 24 14.21 1.66 -5.28
CA VAL A 24 14.90 2.93 -5.47
C VAL A 24 13.84 4.02 -5.54
N VAL A 25 13.79 4.86 -4.51
CA VAL A 25 12.91 6.04 -4.47
C VAL A 25 13.69 7.23 -5.02
N LYS A 26 13.18 7.84 -6.08
CA LYS A 26 13.79 9.00 -6.73
C LYS A 26 13.53 10.28 -5.94
N GLU A 27 14.21 11.36 -6.33
CA GLU A 27 14.04 12.66 -5.67
C GLU A 27 12.67 13.27 -5.99
N GLU A 28 12.20 13.08 -7.22
CA GLU A 28 10.89 13.54 -7.69
C GLU A 28 9.70 12.72 -7.15
N ASP A 29 9.95 11.59 -6.49
CA ASP A 29 8.88 10.74 -5.95
C ASP A 29 8.20 11.44 -4.77
N TYR A 30 6.88 11.59 -4.85
CA TYR A 30 6.09 12.14 -3.76
C TYR A 30 6.07 11.18 -2.56
N LYS A 31 6.43 11.69 -1.38
CA LYS A 31 6.55 10.93 -0.14
C LYS A 31 5.54 11.42 0.88
N ILE A 32 4.88 10.48 1.54
CA ILE A 32 3.97 10.77 2.66
C ILE A 32 4.34 9.92 3.86
N VAL A 33 4.20 10.52 5.04
CA VAL A 33 4.21 9.80 6.30
C VAL A 33 2.77 9.57 6.72
N LYS A 34 2.43 8.33 7.05
CA LYS A 34 1.10 7.96 7.55
C LYS A 34 1.21 7.29 8.91
N THR A 35 0.28 7.59 9.80
CA THR A 35 0.22 7.00 11.15
C THR A 35 -0.91 5.97 11.29
N ARG A 36 -1.64 5.69 10.20
CA ARG A 36 -2.76 4.75 10.12
C ARG A 36 -2.59 3.80 8.94
N PHE A 37 -3.50 2.83 8.80
CA PHE A 37 -3.42 1.85 7.73
C PHE A 37 -3.61 2.46 6.35
N SER A 38 -4.69 3.23 6.17
CA SER A 38 -4.95 3.96 4.93
C SER A 38 -3.84 4.95 4.63
N ALA A 39 -3.43 5.01 3.35
CA ALA A 39 -2.59 6.08 2.84
C ALA A 39 -3.33 7.41 2.68
N PHE A 40 -4.67 7.42 2.74
CA PHE A 40 -5.50 8.62 2.63
C PHE A 40 -5.84 9.22 3.98
N PHE A 41 -6.22 8.38 4.95
CA PHE A 41 -6.71 8.84 6.24
C PHE A 41 -5.69 9.70 6.97
N ASP A 42 -6.08 10.93 7.31
CA ASP A 42 -5.25 11.91 8.02
C ASP A 42 -3.93 12.23 7.29
N THR A 43 -3.99 12.30 5.96
CA THR A 43 -2.89 12.74 5.09
C THR A 43 -3.43 13.68 4.00
N ASN A 44 -2.53 14.29 3.23
CA ASN A 44 -2.88 15.12 2.07
C ASN A 44 -2.88 14.35 0.73
N LEU A 45 -2.80 13.01 0.74
CA LEU A 45 -2.62 12.22 -0.48
C LEU A 45 -3.74 12.46 -1.52
N HIS A 46 -4.99 12.47 -1.08
CA HIS A 46 -6.13 12.69 -1.98
C HIS A 46 -6.04 14.05 -2.69
N SER A 47 -5.80 15.13 -1.93
CA SER A 47 -5.69 16.48 -2.47
C SER A 47 -4.55 16.61 -3.48
N VAL A 48 -3.40 15.96 -3.21
CA VAL A 48 -2.25 15.96 -4.12
C VAL A 48 -2.58 15.24 -5.43
N LEU A 49 -3.19 14.06 -5.35
CA LEU A 49 -3.57 13.29 -6.54
C LEU A 49 -4.62 14.03 -7.38
N GLN A 50 -5.63 14.62 -6.74
CA GLN A 50 -6.66 15.41 -7.43
C GLN A 50 -6.08 16.69 -8.06
N GLY A 51 -5.17 17.38 -7.37
CA GLY A 51 -4.45 18.54 -7.92
C GLY A 51 -3.62 18.20 -9.17
N ALA A 52 -3.18 16.94 -9.29
CA ALA A 52 -2.48 16.41 -10.47
C ALA A 52 -3.41 15.79 -11.53
N GLY A 53 -4.73 15.78 -11.31
CA GLY A 53 -5.71 15.14 -12.21
C GLY A 53 -5.63 13.61 -12.25
N ILE A 54 -5.11 12.97 -11.20
CA ILE A 54 -4.92 11.52 -11.14
C ILE A 54 -6.17 10.86 -10.55
N ASN A 55 -6.81 10.00 -11.35
CA ASN A 55 -8.01 9.23 -10.96
C ASN A 55 -7.84 7.71 -11.05
N ASN A 56 -6.67 7.24 -11.51
CA ASN A 56 -6.34 5.83 -11.66
C ASN A 56 -5.17 5.48 -10.76
N LEU A 57 -5.32 4.44 -9.94
CA LEU A 57 -4.35 4.04 -8.93
C LEU A 57 -3.89 2.60 -9.15
N VAL A 58 -2.59 2.39 -9.00
CA VAL A 58 -1.98 1.06 -8.86
C VAL A 58 -1.41 0.95 -7.46
N VAL A 59 -1.87 -0.03 -6.68
CA VAL A 59 -1.55 -0.20 -5.26
C VAL A 59 -0.67 -1.44 -5.06
N THR A 60 0.43 -1.26 -4.33
CA THR A 60 1.44 -2.28 -4.02
C THR A 60 2.01 -2.04 -2.62
N GLY A 61 2.66 -3.04 -2.03
CA GLY A 61 3.35 -2.92 -0.74
C GLY A 61 2.81 -3.86 0.32
N VAL A 62 3.00 -3.48 1.59
CA VAL A 62 2.65 -4.33 2.74
C VAL A 62 1.96 -3.56 3.88
N GLN A 63 1.05 -4.17 4.65
CA GLN A 63 0.55 -5.53 4.48
C GLN A 63 -0.86 -5.59 3.88
N THR A 64 -1.11 -6.63 3.09
CA THR A 64 -2.35 -6.87 2.34
C THR A 64 -3.63 -6.71 3.17
N PRO A 65 -3.80 -7.37 4.34
CA PRO A 65 -5.04 -7.27 5.11
C PRO A 65 -5.29 -5.88 5.71
N ASN A 66 -4.25 -5.06 5.83
CA ASN A 66 -4.31 -3.80 6.58
C ASN A 66 -4.11 -2.62 5.62
N CYS A 67 -2.87 -2.15 5.46
CA CYS A 67 -2.55 -0.92 4.75
C CYS A 67 -3.05 -0.94 3.30
N ILE A 68 -2.86 -2.06 2.61
CA ILE A 68 -3.25 -2.19 1.19
C ILE A 68 -4.77 -2.20 1.08
N ARG A 69 -5.46 -3.12 1.78
CA ARG A 69 -6.92 -3.20 1.75
C ARG A 69 -7.59 -1.89 2.14
N GLN A 70 -7.17 -1.26 3.24
CA GLN A 70 -7.79 -0.01 3.68
C GLN A 70 -7.57 1.12 2.67
N THR A 71 -6.38 1.22 2.08
CA THR A 71 -6.10 2.24 1.06
C THR A 71 -6.95 2.02 -0.19
N VAL A 72 -7.16 0.77 -0.61
CA VAL A 72 -8.01 0.44 -1.76
C VAL A 72 -9.46 0.78 -1.48
N TYR A 73 -9.99 0.44 -0.31
CA TYR A 73 -11.38 0.76 0.05
C TYR A 73 -11.60 2.27 0.15
N ASP A 74 -10.67 3.00 0.75
CA ASP A 74 -10.75 4.46 0.80
C ASP A 74 -10.65 5.07 -0.61
N ALA A 75 -9.82 4.52 -1.51
CA ALA A 75 -9.77 4.98 -2.90
C ALA A 75 -11.10 4.78 -3.62
N VAL A 76 -11.75 3.62 -3.47
CA VAL A 76 -13.08 3.39 -4.04
C VAL A 76 -14.11 4.36 -3.44
N ALA A 77 -14.06 4.58 -2.12
CA ALA A 77 -14.96 5.51 -1.44
C ALA A 77 -14.73 6.99 -1.80
N LEU A 78 -13.54 7.33 -2.32
CA LEU A 78 -13.16 8.65 -2.80
C LEU A 78 -13.35 8.81 -4.33
N ASP A 79 -14.10 7.90 -4.96
CA ASP A 79 -14.48 7.93 -6.38
C ASP A 79 -13.30 7.86 -7.38
N TYR A 80 -12.18 7.21 -7.00
CA TYR A 80 -11.15 6.86 -7.98
C TYR A 80 -11.71 5.86 -9.01
N GLN A 81 -11.58 6.19 -10.29
CA GLN A 81 -12.22 5.48 -11.41
C GLN A 81 -11.70 4.05 -11.58
N HIS A 82 -10.38 3.87 -11.42
CA HIS A 82 -9.73 2.57 -11.57
C HIS A 82 -8.72 2.37 -10.44
N VAL A 83 -8.88 1.29 -9.66
CA VAL A 83 -7.96 0.93 -8.58
C VAL A 83 -7.49 -0.51 -8.78
N THR A 84 -6.23 -0.67 -9.19
CA THR A 84 -5.63 -1.98 -9.45
C THR A 84 -4.68 -2.36 -8.32
N VAL A 85 -4.80 -3.57 -7.80
CA VAL A 85 -3.84 -4.12 -6.82
C VAL A 85 -2.90 -5.10 -7.51
N LEU A 86 -1.59 -4.89 -7.37
CA LEU A 86 -0.58 -5.83 -7.85
C LEU A 86 -0.37 -6.93 -6.80
N VAL A 87 -1.07 -8.06 -6.98
CA VAL A 87 -1.11 -9.17 -6.00
C VAL A 87 0.28 -9.81 -5.78
N ASP A 88 1.11 -9.85 -6.81
CA ASP A 88 2.48 -10.35 -6.78
C ASP A 88 3.48 -9.36 -6.15
N ALA A 89 3.14 -8.07 -6.12
CA ALA A 89 3.86 -7.01 -5.46
C ALA A 89 3.22 -6.61 -4.10
N THR A 90 2.41 -7.48 -3.51
CA THR A 90 1.85 -7.30 -2.16
C THR A 90 2.16 -8.51 -1.29
N ALA A 91 2.20 -8.32 0.03
CA ALA A 91 2.46 -9.41 0.97
C ALA A 91 1.78 -9.22 2.32
N ALA A 92 1.58 -10.33 3.02
CA ALA A 92 1.09 -10.39 4.38
C ALA A 92 2.02 -11.27 5.25
N ALA A 93 1.75 -11.34 6.55
CA ALA A 93 2.54 -12.14 7.49
C ALA A 93 2.69 -13.61 7.06
N THR A 94 1.65 -14.19 6.44
CA THR A 94 1.71 -15.53 5.83
C THR A 94 1.05 -15.55 4.45
N PRO A 95 1.40 -16.51 3.58
CA PRO A 95 0.72 -16.70 2.30
C PRO A 95 -0.78 -16.96 2.44
N ASP A 96 -1.21 -17.64 3.49
CA ASP A 96 -2.63 -17.95 3.71
C ASP A 96 -3.41 -16.68 4.06
N ILE A 97 -2.86 -15.85 4.96
CA ILE A 97 -3.43 -14.52 5.25
C ILE A 97 -3.50 -13.69 3.96
N HIS A 98 -2.45 -13.71 3.14
CA HIS A 98 -2.42 -13.00 1.85
C HIS A 98 -3.57 -13.42 0.93
N ARG A 99 -3.84 -14.73 0.82
CA ARG A 99 -4.90 -15.27 -0.05
C ARG A 99 -6.30 -14.95 0.45
N VAL A 100 -6.56 -15.10 1.76
CA VAL A 100 -7.89 -14.85 2.35
C VAL A 100 -8.14 -13.37 2.61
N SER A 101 -7.19 -12.49 2.26
CA SER A 101 -7.33 -11.03 2.42
C SER A 101 -8.18 -10.38 1.31
N ASN A 102 -9.07 -11.13 0.66
CA ASN A 102 -10.05 -10.63 -0.34
C ASN A 102 -9.42 -9.70 -1.38
N VAL A 103 -8.18 -9.99 -1.77
CA VAL A 103 -7.44 -9.17 -2.74
C VAL A 103 -8.11 -9.19 -4.12
N PHE A 104 -9.03 -10.14 -4.34
CA PHE A 104 -9.80 -10.33 -5.56
C PHE A 104 -11.23 -9.79 -5.48
N ASP A 105 -11.64 -9.21 -4.34
CA ASP A 105 -12.98 -8.63 -4.17
C ASP A 105 -13.03 -7.15 -4.61
N ALA A 106 -11.91 -6.59 -5.06
CA ALA A 106 -11.85 -5.22 -5.57
C ALA A 106 -12.53 -5.16 -6.95
N TYR A 107 -13.64 -4.43 -7.00
CA TYR A 107 -14.57 -4.28 -8.13
C TYR A 107 -13.94 -3.68 -9.39
#